data_AF-A0A6M5J2A9-F1
#
_entry.id   AF-A0A6M5J2A9-F1
#
_cell.length_a   1.000
_cell.length_b   1.000
_cell.length_c   1.000
_cell.angle_alpha   90.00
_cell.angle_beta   90.00
_cell.angle_gamma   90.00
#
_symmetry.space_group_name_H-M   'P 1'
#
loop_
_entity.id
_entity.type
_entity.pdbx_description
1 polymer ?
#
loop_
_entity_poly.entity_id
_entity_poly.type
_entity_poly.pdbx_seq_one_letter_code
_entity_poly.pdbx_strand_id
1 'polypeptide(L)'
;MVDEGARERRGVSRRTLVQAAWAAPVVAVAVAAPGAAASVGTPELTFSAFALDDDYAWGTVTFERSGVTGLSQTFDFQGSPPVSWENIYTGQSTNSSGYYASTLPRVVIGNYDEIRAAAFVEGYGWTVSNAVPLSSIWA
;
A
#
# COMPACT_ATOMS: atom_id res chain seq x y z
N MET A 1 -49.95 -69.93 43.25
CA MET A 1 -51.01 -69.24 42.48
C MET A 1 -50.68 -67.77 42.57
N VAL A 2 -50.12 -67.19 41.48
CA VAL A 2 -49.77 -65.76 41.31
C VAL A 2 -48.64 -65.33 42.28
N ASP A 3 -47.55 -64.67 41.90
CA ASP A 3 -47.47 -63.47 41.08
C ASP A 3 -46.09 -63.32 40.41
N GLU A 4 -46.14 -62.49 39.41
CA GLU A 4 -45.20 -62.16 38.37
C GLU A 4 -44.27 -61.02 38.82
N GLY A 5 -43.03 -61.04 38.33
CA GLY A 5 -42.27 -59.81 38.12
C GLY A 5 -41.24 -59.44 39.18
N ALA A 6 -39.98 -59.74 38.88
CA ALA A 6 -38.91 -58.79 39.15
C ALA A 6 -37.93 -58.80 37.98
N ARG A 7 -38.09 -57.76 37.16
CA ARG A 7 -37.39 -57.47 35.92
C ARG A 7 -35.89 -57.24 36.15
N GLU A 8 -35.11 -57.82 35.24
CA GLU A 8 -33.84 -57.34 34.67
C GLU A 8 -33.21 -56.08 35.32
N ARG A 9 -32.01 -56.22 35.89
CA ARG A 9 -31.06 -55.12 35.97
C ARG A 9 -29.87 -55.42 35.07
N ARG A 10 -29.98 -54.86 33.86
CA ARG A 10 -28.99 -54.87 32.79
C ARG A 10 -27.66 -54.30 33.24
N GLY A 11 -26.60 -54.95 32.79
CA GLY A 11 -25.21 -54.65 33.12
C GLY A 11 -24.79 -53.23 32.74
N VAL A 12 -24.14 -52.57 33.67
CA VAL A 12 -23.41 -51.32 33.43
C VAL A 12 -21.97 -51.70 33.10
N SER A 13 -21.67 -51.83 31.81
CA SER A 13 -20.27 -51.81 31.35
C SER A 13 -19.93 -50.42 30.85
N ARG A 14 -19.04 -49.78 31.61
CA ARG A 14 -18.60 -48.39 31.49
C ARG A 14 -17.69 -48.24 30.27
N ARG A 15 -18.24 -47.83 29.13
CA ARG A 15 -17.45 -47.29 28.03
C ARG A 15 -17.35 -45.78 28.20
N THR A 16 -16.23 -45.36 28.79
CA THR A 16 -15.78 -43.96 28.82
C THR A 16 -15.44 -43.55 27.38
N LEU A 17 -16.38 -42.93 26.69
CA LEU A 17 -16.09 -42.20 25.45
C LEU A 17 -15.62 -40.80 25.85
N VAL A 18 -14.31 -40.58 25.72
CA VAL A 18 -13.72 -39.24 25.74
C VAL A 18 -14.15 -38.56 24.44
N GLN A 19 -15.27 -37.83 24.48
CA GLN A 19 -15.56 -36.86 23.43
C GLN A 19 -14.57 -35.71 23.60
N ALA A 20 -13.58 -35.66 22.71
CA ALA A 20 -12.78 -34.47 22.48
C ALA A 20 -13.74 -33.35 22.06
N ALA A 21 -14.03 -32.43 22.97
CA ALA A 21 -14.62 -31.15 22.64
C ALA A 21 -13.55 -30.38 21.86
N TRP A 22 -13.61 -30.43 20.54
CA TRP A 22 -12.82 -29.56 19.69
C TRP A 22 -13.28 -28.14 19.97
N ALA A 23 -12.47 -27.40 20.73
CA ALA A 23 -12.61 -25.97 20.88
C ALA A 23 -12.41 -25.35 19.49
N ALA A 24 -13.50 -25.06 18.79
CA ALA A 24 -13.43 -24.17 17.64
C ALA A 24 -12.97 -22.81 18.18
N PRO A 25 -11.80 -22.28 17.75
CA PRO A 25 -11.43 -20.94 18.12
C PRO A 25 -12.45 -19.99 17.50
N VAL A 26 -13.33 -19.44 18.33
CA VAL A 26 -14.07 -18.24 17.97
C VAL A 26 -13.04 -17.12 17.96
N VAL A 27 -12.32 -17.00 16.85
CA VAL A 27 -11.59 -15.77 16.57
C VAL A 27 -12.66 -14.75 16.23
N ALA A 28 -13.19 -14.10 17.26
CA ALA A 28 -13.81 -12.80 17.10
C ALA A 28 -12.68 -11.85 16.69
N VAL A 29 -12.30 -11.89 15.41
CA VAL A 29 -11.59 -10.76 14.81
C VAL A 29 -12.65 -9.66 14.80
N ALA A 30 -12.73 -8.90 15.89
CA ALA A 30 -13.11 -7.52 15.77
C ALA A 30 -12.03 -6.92 14.87
N VAL A 31 -12.23 -7.03 13.56
CA VAL A 31 -11.64 -6.07 12.64
C VAL A 31 -12.28 -4.79 13.10
N ALA A 32 -11.58 -4.06 13.97
CA ALA A 32 -11.82 -2.65 14.12
C ALA A 32 -11.67 -2.15 12.69
N ALA A 33 -12.80 -2.04 11.98
CA ALA A 33 -12.85 -1.35 10.72
C ALA A 33 -12.13 -0.03 11.00
N PRO A 34 -11.09 0.34 10.24
CA PRO A 34 -10.56 1.69 10.29
C PRO A 34 -11.60 2.67 9.69
N GLY A 35 -12.87 2.58 10.10
CA GLY A 35 -13.97 3.45 9.69
C GLY A 35 -13.87 4.85 10.28
N ALA A 36 -12.78 5.16 11.01
CA ALA A 36 -12.43 6.51 11.43
C ALA A 36 -11.29 7.13 10.60
N ALA A 37 -10.67 6.38 9.68
CA ALA A 37 -9.68 6.92 8.72
C ALA A 37 -10.33 7.45 7.43
N ALA A 38 -11.66 7.41 7.30
CA ALA A 38 -12.38 7.81 6.10
C ALA A 38 -12.54 9.34 5.93
N SER A 39 -11.98 10.17 6.81
CA SER A 39 -12.10 11.64 6.72
C SER A 39 -10.76 12.37 6.55
N VAL A 40 -9.63 11.69 6.79
CA VAL A 40 -8.32 12.25 6.50
C VAL A 40 -8.00 11.84 5.07
N GLY A 41 -8.15 12.76 4.12
CA GLY A 41 -8.07 12.47 2.68
C GLY A 41 -6.85 11.61 2.32
N THR A 42 -7.02 10.75 1.32
CA THR A 42 -5.92 9.91 0.80
C THR A 42 -4.77 10.80 0.34
N PRO A 43 -3.52 10.50 0.74
CA PRO A 43 -2.37 11.23 0.23
C PRO A 43 -2.31 11.12 -1.29
N GLU A 44 -2.09 12.24 -1.96
CA GLU A 44 -1.94 12.31 -3.42
C GLU A 44 -0.51 12.75 -3.76
N LEU A 45 0.14 11.98 -4.64
CA LEU A 45 1.45 12.29 -5.19
C LEU A 45 1.28 12.71 -6.65
N THR A 46 1.48 13.99 -6.91
CA THR A 46 1.42 14.55 -8.26
C THR A 46 2.84 14.75 -8.76
N PHE A 47 3.13 14.16 -9.91
CA PHE A 47 4.35 14.44 -10.66
C PHE A 47 3.99 15.24 -11.91
N SER A 48 4.74 16.30 -12.17
CA SER A 48 4.60 17.09 -13.37
C SER A 48 6.00 17.35 -13.92
N ALA A 49 6.21 16.98 -15.19
CA ALA A 49 7.43 17.31 -15.90
C ALA A 49 7.13 18.41 -16.92
N PHE A 50 8.05 19.38 -17.04
CA PHE A 50 7.93 20.53 -17.90
C PHE A 50 9.18 20.68 -18.77
N ALA A 51 9.00 21.42 -19.87
CA ALA A 51 9.90 21.54 -21.01
C ALA A 51 11.38 21.84 -20.69
N LEU A 52 12.19 21.48 -21.67
CA LEU A 52 13.65 21.31 -21.70
C LEU A 52 14.37 22.51 -22.32
N ASP A 53 15.63 22.74 -21.90
CA ASP A 53 16.68 23.23 -22.81
C ASP A 53 17.33 22.02 -23.55
N ASP A 54 18.33 22.22 -24.40
CA ASP A 54 18.92 21.11 -25.19
C ASP A 54 19.55 19.97 -24.33
N ASP A 55 19.79 20.19 -23.05
CA ASP A 55 20.53 19.32 -22.15
C ASP A 55 19.75 18.84 -20.91
N TYR A 56 18.65 19.51 -20.52
CA TYR A 56 18.02 19.30 -19.20
C TYR A 56 16.50 19.51 -19.11
N ALA A 57 15.79 18.56 -18.47
CA ALA A 57 14.35 18.70 -18.18
C ALA A 57 14.11 19.14 -16.75
N TRP A 58 13.06 19.95 -16.54
CA TRP A 58 12.62 20.35 -15.21
C TRP A 58 11.37 19.56 -14.81
N GLY A 59 11.31 19.11 -13.56
CA GLY A 59 10.11 18.49 -13.01
C GLY A 59 9.78 19.02 -11.63
N THR A 60 8.52 18.92 -11.27
CA THR A 60 8.02 19.18 -9.93
C THR A 60 7.29 17.96 -9.40
N VAL A 61 7.56 17.62 -8.15
CA VAL A 61 6.80 16.64 -7.38
C VAL A 61 6.10 17.39 -6.27
N THR A 62 4.79 17.20 -6.17
CA THR A 62 3.98 17.72 -5.07
C THR A 62 3.32 16.54 -4.37
N PHE A 63 3.44 16.51 -3.05
CA PHE A 63 2.69 15.58 -2.23
C PHE A 63 1.71 16.34 -1.34
N GLU A 64 0.43 16.04 -1.47
CA GLU A 64 -0.64 16.72 -0.76
C GLU A 64 -1.43 15.73 0.10
N ARG A 65 -1.79 16.16 1.31
CA ARG A 65 -2.76 15.48 2.16
C ARG A 65 -3.71 16.51 2.74
N SER A 66 -5.00 16.31 2.51
CA SER A 66 -6.02 17.23 3.03
C SER A 66 -5.89 17.42 4.54
N GLY A 67 -5.94 18.68 4.98
CA GLY A 67 -5.82 19.08 6.38
C GLY A 67 -4.40 19.08 6.94
N VAL A 68 -3.37 18.86 6.12
CA VAL A 68 -1.98 18.76 6.59
C VAL A 68 -1.04 19.63 5.75
N THR A 69 -0.58 20.71 6.37
CA THR A 69 0.55 21.52 5.88
C THR A 69 1.86 20.91 6.37
N GLY A 70 2.97 21.04 5.66
CA GLY A 70 4.26 20.66 6.26
C GLY A 70 4.88 19.33 5.80
N LEU A 71 4.44 18.72 4.69
CA LEU A 71 4.80 17.33 4.36
C LEU A 71 6.22 17.22 3.77
N SER A 72 7.25 17.27 4.62
CA SER A 72 8.61 16.86 4.23
C SER A 72 8.68 15.33 4.23
N GLN A 73 8.95 14.76 3.07
CA GLN A 73 8.96 13.31 2.84
C GLN A 73 10.04 12.93 1.86
N THR A 74 10.32 11.63 1.82
CA THR A 74 11.29 11.03 0.91
C THR A 74 10.54 10.24 -0.16
N PHE A 75 10.98 10.38 -1.41
CA PHE A 75 10.41 9.67 -2.56
C PHE A 75 11.52 9.26 -3.54
N ASP A 76 11.15 8.33 -4.43
CA ASP A 76 12.02 7.78 -5.46
C ASP A 76 11.47 8.12 -6.84
N PHE A 77 12.35 8.37 -7.81
CA PHE A 77 11.98 8.43 -9.22
C PHE A 77 12.18 7.08 -9.87
N GLN A 78 11.15 6.65 -10.60
CA GLN A 78 11.19 5.42 -11.37
C GLN A 78 11.09 5.73 -12.85
N GLY A 79 11.95 5.11 -13.65
CA GLY A 79 11.90 5.12 -15.11
C GLY A 79 11.41 3.77 -15.60
N SER A 80 10.65 3.77 -16.69
CA SER A 80 10.33 2.53 -17.38
C SER A 80 11.08 2.50 -18.71
N PRO A 81 12.10 1.63 -18.88
CA PRO A 81 12.36 1.01 -20.17
C PRO A 81 11.13 0.16 -20.56
N PRO A 82 11.06 -0.42 -21.78
CA PRO A 82 9.81 -0.96 -22.34
C PRO A 82 9.09 -2.06 -21.53
N VAL A 83 9.71 -2.59 -20.46
CA VAL A 83 9.27 -3.83 -19.78
C VAL A 83 9.20 -3.75 -18.25
N SER A 84 9.83 -2.79 -17.57
CA SER A 84 9.81 -2.75 -16.10
C SER A 84 10.19 -1.39 -15.53
N TRP A 85 9.58 -1.01 -14.40
CA TRP A 85 9.99 0.17 -13.64
C TRP A 85 11.29 -0.09 -12.87
N GLU A 86 12.25 0.81 -13.00
CA GLU A 86 13.50 0.81 -12.23
C GLU A 86 13.72 2.13 -11.51
N ASN A 87 14.35 2.07 -10.33
CA ASN A 87 14.66 3.26 -9.56
C ASN A 87 15.85 4.00 -10.20
N ILE A 88 15.62 5.23 -10.65
CA ILE A 88 16.65 6.11 -11.22
C ILE A 88 17.31 6.92 -10.10
N TYR A 89 16.48 7.49 -9.23
CA TYR A 89 16.91 8.29 -8.10
C TYR A 89 16.15 7.82 -6.87
N THR A 90 16.88 7.65 -5.78
CA THR A 90 16.27 7.31 -4.50
C THR A 90 16.50 8.41 -3.48
N GLY A 91 15.65 8.45 -2.46
CA GLY A 91 15.93 9.30 -1.31
C GLY A 91 15.71 10.80 -1.54
N GLN A 92 14.95 11.20 -2.56
CA GLN A 92 14.72 12.61 -2.86
C GLN A 92 13.73 13.20 -1.85
N SER A 93 14.03 14.38 -1.30
CA SER A 93 13.24 14.95 -0.22
C SER A 93 12.49 16.21 -0.63
N THR A 94 11.22 16.30 -0.27
CA THR A 94 10.42 17.53 -0.42
C THR A 94 10.77 18.54 0.66
N ASN A 95 10.59 19.83 0.34
CA ASN A 95 10.63 20.90 1.34
C ASN A 95 9.41 20.82 2.29
N SER A 96 9.32 21.74 3.25
CA SER A 96 8.20 21.81 4.18
C SER A 96 6.84 22.07 3.53
N SER A 97 6.78 22.45 2.25
CA SER A 97 5.51 22.61 1.52
C SER A 97 5.13 21.36 0.71
N GLY A 98 5.85 20.24 0.85
CA GLY A 98 5.61 19.05 0.04
C GLY A 98 6.08 19.18 -1.40
N TYR A 99 6.92 20.17 -1.69
CA TYR A 99 7.42 20.47 -3.03
C TYR A 99 8.86 20.02 -3.19
N TYR A 100 9.14 19.38 -4.32
CA TYR A 100 10.49 19.13 -4.80
C TYR A 100 10.59 19.56 -6.26
N ALA A 101 11.71 20.17 -6.61
CA ALA A 101 12.06 20.46 -7.99
C ALA A 101 13.52 20.13 -8.26
N SER A 102 13.78 19.56 -9.42
CA SER A 102 15.12 19.20 -9.84
C SER A 102 15.20 19.03 -11.34
N THR A 103 16.44 18.94 -11.80
CA THR A 103 16.81 18.76 -13.18
C THR A 103 17.02 17.28 -13.47
N LEU A 104 16.38 16.76 -14.51
CA LEU A 104 16.61 15.42 -15.01
C LEU A 104 17.74 15.47 -16.07
N PRO A 105 18.87 14.77 -15.86
CA PRO A 105 19.96 14.72 -16.82
C PRO A 105 19.55 14.02 -18.12
N ARG A 106 20.08 14.47 -19.25
CA ARG A 106 19.84 13.89 -20.58
C ARG A 106 20.03 12.37 -20.68
N VAL A 107 20.98 11.81 -19.93
CA VAL A 107 21.21 10.36 -19.92
C VAL A 107 20.00 9.58 -19.41
N VAL A 108 19.25 10.12 -18.45
CA VAL A 108 18.00 9.53 -17.98
C VAL A 108 16.97 9.64 -19.09
N ILE A 109 16.85 10.82 -19.70
CA ILE A 109 15.80 11.09 -20.68
C ILE A 109 15.97 10.21 -21.95
N GLY A 110 17.20 9.89 -22.35
CA GLY A 110 17.46 9.05 -23.51
C GLY A 110 17.25 7.54 -23.29
N ASN A 111 17.11 7.08 -22.04
CA ASN A 111 17.09 5.66 -21.70
C ASN A 111 15.69 5.14 -21.30
N TYR A 112 14.70 6.01 -21.14
CA TYR A 112 13.37 5.67 -20.62
C TYR A 112 12.25 6.23 -21.50
N ASP A 113 11.10 5.55 -21.52
CA ASP A 113 9.90 6.00 -22.23
C ASP A 113 9.01 6.86 -21.33
N GLU A 114 8.93 6.50 -20.04
CA GLU A 114 8.09 7.15 -19.03
C GLU A 114 8.84 7.29 -17.71
N ILE A 115 8.44 8.30 -16.94
CA ILE A 115 8.94 8.52 -15.57
C ILE A 115 7.76 8.77 -14.61
N ARG A 116 7.91 8.29 -13.37
CA ARG A 116 6.96 8.56 -12.27
C ARG A 116 7.69 8.76 -10.94
N ALA A 117 7.00 9.34 -9.97
CA ALA A 117 7.43 9.40 -8.58
C ALA A 117 6.75 8.29 -7.76
N ALA A 118 7.46 7.74 -6.78
CA ALA A 118 6.95 6.76 -5.82
C ALA A 118 7.36 7.17 -4.40
N ALA A 119 6.41 7.20 -3.46
CA ALA A 119 6.67 7.55 -2.07
C ALA A 119 6.01 6.53 -1.14
N PHE A 120 6.66 6.24 -0.01
CA PHE A 120 6.03 5.48 1.07
C PHE A 120 5.46 6.43 2.11
N VAL A 121 4.17 6.29 2.39
CA VAL A 121 3.46 7.12 3.36
C VAL A 121 3.08 6.27 4.56
N GLU A 122 3.58 6.64 5.73
CA GLU A 122 3.27 5.93 6.97
C GLU A 122 1.75 5.86 7.20
N GLY A 123 1.25 4.66 7.44
CA GLY A 123 -0.19 4.38 7.61
C GLY A 123 -1.00 4.20 6.33
N TYR A 124 -0.46 4.53 5.15
CA TYR A 124 -1.15 4.38 3.85
C TYR A 124 -0.43 3.43 2.88
N GLY A 125 0.87 3.21 3.07
CA GLY A 125 1.68 2.36 2.20
C GLY A 125 2.30 3.12 1.02
N TRP A 126 2.54 2.43 -0.09
CA TRP A 126 3.14 3.03 -1.28
C TRP A 126 2.11 3.84 -2.08
N THR A 127 2.48 5.06 -2.43
CA THR A 127 1.75 5.95 -3.35
C THR A 127 2.63 6.21 -4.57
N VAL A 128 2.04 6.14 -5.76
CA VAL A 128 2.73 6.41 -7.03
C VAL A 128 2.00 7.52 -7.77
N SER A 129 2.75 8.39 -8.43
CA SER A 129 2.18 9.38 -9.33
C SER A 129 1.73 8.73 -10.64
N ASN A 130 0.94 9.47 -11.42
CA ASN A 130 0.79 9.17 -12.84
C ASN A 130 2.17 9.18 -13.51
N ALA A 131 2.35 8.28 -14.48
CA ALA A 131 3.50 8.29 -15.36
C ALA A 131 3.40 9.46 -16.34
N VAL A 132 4.53 10.11 -16.60
CA VAL A 132 4.64 11.15 -17.63
C VAL A 132 5.49 10.59 -18.76
N PRO A 133 4.97 10.55 -20.00
CA PRO A 133 5.76 10.13 -21.15
C PRO A 133 6.87 11.15 -21.39
N LEU A 134 8.11 10.68 -21.46
CA LEU A 134 9.24 11.57 -21.70
C LEU A 134 9.14 12.22 -23.10
N SER A 135 8.50 11.55 -24.06
CA SER A 135 8.19 12.10 -25.38
C SER A 135 7.31 13.35 -25.34
N SER A 136 6.42 13.51 -24.35
CA SER A 136 5.58 14.72 -24.24
C SER A 136 6.32 15.95 -23.72
N ILE A 137 7.54 15.77 -23.18
CA ILE A 137 8.38 16.88 -22.71
C ILE A 137 9.10 17.56 -23.88
N TRP A 138 9.22 16.88 -25.03
CA TRP A 138 9.95 17.33 -26.22
C TRP A 138 9.07 17.85 -27.37
N ALA A 139 7.74 17.77 -27.23
CA ALA A 139 6.78 18.12 -28.30
C ALA A 139 6.49 19.63 -28.38
#